data_AF-A0A3S5ISK4-F1
#
_entry.id   AF-A0A3S5ISK4-F1
#
_cell.length_a   1.000
_cell.length_b   1.000
_cell.length_c   1.000
_cell.angle_alpha   90.00
_cell.angle_beta   90.00
_cell.angle_gamma   90.00
#
_symmetry.space_group_name_H-M   'P 1'
#
loop_
_entity.id
_entity.type
_entity.pdbx_description
1 polymer ?
#
loop_
_entity_poly.entity_id
_entity_poly.type
_entity_poly.pdbx_seq_one_letter_code
_entity_poly.pdbx_strand_id
1 'polypeptide(L)'
;MLGLTEEDITEEAIRSEEAQLRSETLRIAQLQEQLASLQSELRRAEENRTRLANSLRWRRMMAEVEQEKELVGITAAMTAALNGFRTTLHPPADYDEIREQLPYADTDDYADFSPIEALFDDRLAAVLELLSEEGGSASGSRERRHRLAMLMLLVLTVNLGRLAESVTLKELAEADVLEEVEELRENVTSVWQYLLYSDAGLTPLEKAEWKEVVQTFLGAPYDTPACE
;
A
#
# COMPACT_ATOMS: atom_id res chain seq x y z
N MET A 1 25.96 56.92 -15.37
CA MET A 1 25.25 57.66 -14.31
C MET A 1 25.14 59.10 -14.78
N LEU A 2 23.94 59.52 -15.19
CA LEU A 2 23.66 60.93 -15.47
C LEU A 2 23.77 61.67 -14.13
N GLY A 3 24.50 62.79 -14.09
CA GLY A 3 24.69 63.57 -12.88
C GLY A 3 23.38 64.21 -12.44
N LEU A 4 23.09 64.17 -11.14
CA LEU A 4 21.97 64.87 -10.52
C LEU A 4 22.04 66.37 -10.87
N THR A 5 20.94 66.91 -11.37
CA THR A 5 20.78 68.34 -11.67
C THR A 5 20.34 69.11 -10.42
N GLU A 6 20.47 70.44 -10.37
CA GLU A 6 20.04 71.25 -9.21
C GLU A 6 18.54 71.09 -8.89
N GLU A 7 17.71 70.74 -9.88
CA GLU A 7 16.29 70.43 -9.72
C GLU A 7 16.05 69.09 -8.99
N ASP A 8 16.94 68.12 -9.18
CA ASP A 8 16.86 66.77 -8.57
C ASP A 8 17.21 66.77 -7.07
N ILE A 9 17.86 67.83 -6.57
CA ILE A 9 18.28 67.99 -5.17
C ILE A 9 17.29 68.83 -4.36
N THR A 10 16.21 69.31 -5.00
CA THR A 10 15.18 70.08 -4.30
C THR A 10 14.44 69.19 -3.31
N GLU A 11 13.99 69.80 -2.21
CA GLU A 11 13.28 69.08 -1.16
C GLU A 11 11.97 68.45 -1.66
N GLU A 12 11.35 69.04 -2.69
CA GLU A 12 10.16 68.51 -3.35
C GLU A 12 10.47 67.29 -4.24
N ALA A 13 11.56 67.32 -5.02
CA ALA A 13 12.00 66.17 -5.81
C ALA A 13 12.37 64.97 -4.92
N ILE A 14 13.08 65.21 -3.82
CA ILE A 14 13.43 64.18 -2.84
C ILE A 14 12.16 63.58 -2.20
N ARG A 15 11.19 64.41 -1.78
CA ARG A 15 9.93 63.91 -1.22
C ARG A 15 9.11 63.10 -2.23
N SER A 16 9.13 63.48 -3.51
CA SER A 16 8.48 62.73 -4.59
C SER A 16 9.11 61.34 -4.76
N GLU A 17 10.43 61.25 -4.85
CA GLU A 17 11.17 59.98 -4.94
C GLU A 17 10.96 59.11 -3.69
N GLU A 18 10.96 59.68 -2.49
CA GLU A 18 10.62 58.95 -1.26
C GLU A 18 9.20 58.38 -1.30
N ALA A 19 8.23 59.13 -1.82
CA ALA A 19 6.85 58.67 -1.95
C ALA A 19 6.75 57.53 -2.98
N GLN A 20 7.47 57.63 -4.10
CA GLN A 20 7.56 56.55 -5.09
C GLN A 20 8.21 55.30 -4.50
N LEU A 21 9.34 55.43 -3.80
CA LEU A 21 10.00 54.33 -3.12
C LEU A 21 9.09 53.63 -2.11
N ARG A 22 8.34 54.40 -1.31
CA ARG A 22 7.34 53.84 -0.37
C ARG A 22 6.24 53.09 -1.12
N SER A 23 5.74 53.64 -2.23
CA SER A 23 4.70 53.01 -3.04
C SER A 23 5.18 51.69 -3.68
N GLU A 24 6.40 51.66 -4.20
CA GLU A 24 7.00 50.45 -4.79
C GLU A 24 7.35 49.43 -3.71
N THR A 25 7.79 49.86 -2.52
CA THR A 25 8.00 48.95 -1.38
C THR A 25 6.70 48.26 -0.96
N LEU A 26 5.59 49.01 -0.89
CA LEU A 26 4.27 48.44 -0.61
C LEU A 26 3.83 47.46 -1.71
N ARG A 27 4.07 47.82 -2.98
CA ARG A 27 3.75 46.96 -4.12
C ARG A 27 4.55 45.65 -4.09
N ILE A 28 5.84 45.71 -3.75
CA ILE A 28 6.68 44.52 -3.59
C ILE A 28 6.13 43.63 -2.47
N ALA A 29 5.76 44.20 -1.31
CA ALA A 29 5.19 43.42 -0.21
C ALA A 29 3.89 42.70 -0.62
N GLN A 30 2.99 43.39 -1.34
CA GLN A 30 1.77 42.79 -1.87
C GLN A 30 2.04 41.67 -2.87
N LEU A 31 2.99 41.86 -3.78
CA LEU A 31 3.39 40.84 -4.75
C LEU A 31 4.01 39.61 -4.05
N GLN A 32 4.80 39.82 -2.99
CA GLN A 32 5.37 38.73 -2.19
C GLN A 32 4.27 37.91 -1.49
N GLU A 33 3.24 38.58 -0.94
CA GLU A 33 2.10 37.91 -0.32
C GLU A 33 1.29 37.11 -1.36
N GLN A 34 1.03 37.69 -2.52
CA GLN A 34 0.36 36.99 -3.63
C GLN A 34 1.15 35.77 -4.10
N LEU A 35 2.48 35.91 -4.22
CA LEU A 35 3.37 34.82 -4.62
C LEU A 35 3.32 33.68 -3.59
N ALA A 36 3.37 34.00 -2.30
CA ALA A 36 3.25 33.02 -1.23
C ALA A 36 1.88 32.30 -1.26
N SER A 37 0.79 33.04 -1.49
CA SER A 37 -0.55 32.46 -1.65
C SER A 37 -0.59 31.49 -2.84
N LEU A 38 -0.11 31.92 -4.01
CA LEU A 38 -0.09 31.09 -5.22
C LEU A 38 0.79 29.85 -5.07
N GLN A 39 1.93 29.95 -4.38
CA GLN A 39 2.77 28.79 -4.07
C GLN A 39 2.03 27.78 -3.18
N SER A 40 1.27 28.26 -2.20
CA SER A 40 0.46 27.38 -1.34
C SER A 40 -0.66 26.69 -2.11
N GLU A 41 -1.31 27.41 -3.04
CA GLU A 41 -2.35 26.87 -3.91
C GLU A 41 -1.79 25.84 -4.88
N LEU A 42 -0.64 26.14 -5.50
CA LEU A 42 0.06 25.21 -6.38
C LEU A 42 0.40 23.91 -5.65
N ARG A 43 0.99 24.01 -4.45
CA ARG A 43 1.32 22.85 -3.63
C ARG A 43 0.08 22.00 -3.30
N ARG A 44 -1.03 22.64 -2.91
CA ARG A 44 -2.30 21.95 -2.66
C ARG A 44 -2.84 21.29 -3.93
N ALA A 45 -2.73 21.94 -5.08
CA ALA A 45 -3.16 21.39 -6.36
C ALA A 45 -2.31 20.18 -6.77
N GLU A 46 -1.00 20.23 -6.55
CA GLU A 46 -0.06 19.13 -6.78
C GLU A 46 -0.35 17.94 -5.86
N GLU A 47 -0.53 18.17 -4.55
CA GLU A 47 -0.93 17.15 -3.58
C GLU A 47 -2.27 16.50 -3.98
N ASN A 48 -3.26 17.31 -4.38
CA ASN A 48 -4.54 16.81 -4.87
C ASN A 48 -4.41 15.99 -6.17
N ARG A 49 -3.58 16.44 -7.11
CA ARG A 49 -3.31 15.72 -8.36
C ARG A 49 -2.70 14.35 -8.06
N THR A 50 -1.69 14.30 -7.20
CA THR A 50 -1.02 13.05 -6.79
C THR A 50 -2.01 12.11 -6.10
N ARG A 51 -2.82 12.61 -5.17
CA ARG A 51 -3.88 11.83 -4.52
C ARG A 51 -4.86 11.24 -5.53
N LEU A 52 -5.33 12.03 -6.50
CA LEU A 52 -6.25 11.57 -7.53
C LEU A 52 -5.60 10.54 -8.47
N ALA A 53 -4.36 10.76 -8.87
CA ALA A 53 -3.60 9.83 -9.71
C ALA A 53 -3.44 8.46 -9.02
N ASN A 54 -3.04 8.45 -7.75
CA ASN A 54 -2.89 7.23 -6.96
C ASN A 54 -4.25 6.53 -6.78
N SER A 55 -5.29 7.29 -6.48
CA SER A 55 -6.65 6.77 -6.33
C SER A 55 -7.18 6.14 -7.63
N LEU A 56 -6.88 6.72 -8.80
CA LEU A 56 -7.23 6.13 -10.10
C LEU A 56 -6.42 4.88 -10.40
N ARG A 57 -5.11 4.89 -10.12
CA ARG A 57 -4.23 3.73 -10.29
C ARG A 57 -4.72 2.54 -9.47
N TRP A 58 -5.03 2.76 -8.19
CA TRP A 58 -5.59 1.72 -7.33
C TRP A 58 -6.89 1.13 -7.88
N ARG A 59 -7.85 1.99 -8.27
CA ARG A 59 -9.12 1.50 -8.84
C ARG A 59 -8.93 0.71 -10.12
N ARG A 60 -7.98 1.10 -10.98
CA ARG A 60 -7.65 0.34 -12.19
C ARG A 60 -7.09 -1.04 -11.85
N MET A 61 -6.15 -1.12 -10.92
CA MET A 61 -5.60 -2.41 -10.47
C MET A 61 -6.69 -3.30 -9.85
N MET A 62 -7.56 -2.77 -9.00
CA MET A 62 -8.67 -3.55 -8.44
C MET A 62 -9.68 -3.97 -9.53
N ALA A 63 -9.89 -3.15 -10.56
CA ALA A 63 -10.71 -3.53 -11.70
C ALA A 63 -10.05 -4.62 -12.58
N GLU A 64 -8.72 -4.67 -12.64
CA GLU A 64 -7.98 -5.79 -13.27
C GLU A 64 -8.16 -7.06 -12.44
N VAL A 65 -8.03 -6.98 -11.11
CA VAL A 65 -8.28 -8.09 -10.19
C VAL A 65 -9.68 -8.69 -10.39
N GLU A 66 -10.71 -7.85 -10.49
CA GLU A 66 -12.09 -8.29 -10.70
C GLU A 66 -12.35 -8.97 -12.06
N GLN A 67 -11.50 -8.72 -13.07
CA GLN A 67 -11.62 -9.37 -14.37
C GLN A 67 -11.01 -10.77 -14.38
N GLU A 68 -10.02 -11.03 -13.52
CA GLU A 68 -9.33 -12.30 -13.42
C GLU A 68 -10.03 -13.20 -12.38
N LYS A 69 -10.76 -14.21 -12.87
CA LYS A 69 -11.57 -15.12 -12.04
C LYS A 69 -10.78 -15.79 -10.92
N GLU A 70 -9.52 -16.12 -11.18
CA GLU A 70 -8.62 -16.74 -10.22
C GLU A 70 -8.39 -15.84 -9.00
N LEU A 71 -8.29 -14.52 -9.19
CA LEU A 71 -8.04 -13.55 -8.13
C LEU A 71 -9.29 -13.24 -7.32
N VAL A 72 -10.45 -13.14 -7.98
CA VAL A 72 -11.75 -12.99 -7.30
C VAL A 72 -12.01 -14.17 -6.35
N GLY A 73 -11.64 -15.38 -6.77
CA GLY A 73 -11.74 -16.58 -5.94
C GLY A 73 -10.96 -16.50 -4.63
N ILE A 74 -9.83 -15.80 -4.60
CA ILE A 74 -8.97 -15.67 -3.40
C ILE A 74 -9.70 -14.90 -2.29
N THR A 75 -10.32 -13.77 -2.61
CA THR A 75 -11.03 -12.96 -1.61
C THR A 75 -12.23 -13.70 -1.04
N ALA A 76 -12.95 -14.45 -1.89
CA ALA A 76 -14.05 -15.30 -1.45
C ALA A 76 -13.56 -16.45 -0.55
N ALA A 77 -12.49 -17.13 -0.94
CA ALA A 77 -11.86 -18.21 -0.16
C ALA A 77 -11.36 -17.70 1.20
N MET A 78 -10.71 -16.53 1.23
CA MET A 78 -10.25 -15.91 2.47
C MET A 78 -11.40 -15.59 3.40
N THR A 79 -12.50 -15.04 2.87
CA THR A 79 -13.70 -14.74 3.66
C THR A 79 -14.31 -16.01 4.23
N ALA A 80 -14.34 -17.10 3.45
CA ALA A 80 -14.83 -18.40 3.91
C ALA A 80 -13.92 -19.00 5.00
N ALA A 81 -12.60 -19.00 4.80
CA ALA A 81 -11.61 -19.48 5.78
C ALA A 81 -11.71 -18.69 7.10
N LEU A 82 -11.81 -17.36 7.02
CA LEU A 82 -12.04 -16.50 8.19
C LEU A 82 -13.32 -16.81 8.95
N ASN A 83 -14.40 -17.14 8.23
CA ASN A 83 -15.64 -17.54 8.89
C ASN A 83 -15.49 -18.92 9.54
N GLY A 84 -14.76 -19.85 8.91
CA GLY A 84 -14.40 -21.15 9.48
C GLY A 84 -13.60 -21.00 10.78
N PHE A 85 -12.53 -20.20 10.76
CA PHE A 85 -11.76 -19.86 11.96
C PHE A 85 -12.65 -19.26 13.06
N ARG A 86 -13.58 -18.35 12.72
CA ARG A 86 -14.48 -17.80 13.75
C ARG A 86 -15.39 -18.85 14.39
N THR A 87 -15.75 -19.89 13.64
CA THR A 87 -16.54 -21.00 14.20
C THR A 87 -15.74 -21.88 15.12
N THR A 88 -14.42 -22.02 14.91
CA THR A 88 -13.53 -22.85 15.73
C THR A 88 -13.18 -22.22 17.08
N LEU A 89 -13.57 -20.96 17.30
CA LEU A 89 -13.41 -20.29 18.60
C LEU A 89 -14.56 -20.59 19.57
N HIS A 90 -15.57 -21.33 19.12
CA HIS A 90 -16.73 -21.66 19.93
C HIS A 90 -16.92 -23.17 19.91
N PRO A 91 -17.23 -23.79 21.05
CA PRO A 91 -17.47 -25.22 21.10
C PRO A 91 -18.63 -25.58 20.14
N PRO A 92 -18.50 -26.70 19.40
CA PRO A 92 -19.62 -27.30 18.69
C PRO A 92 -20.80 -27.54 19.64
N ALA A 93 -22.03 -27.51 19.10
CA ALA A 93 -23.24 -27.65 19.91
C ALA A 93 -23.35 -28.98 20.67
N ASP A 94 -22.58 -29.98 20.25
CA ASP A 94 -22.49 -31.32 20.82
C ASP A 94 -21.25 -31.56 21.69
N TYR A 95 -20.40 -30.54 21.86
CA TYR A 95 -19.25 -30.59 22.77
C TYR A 95 -19.69 -30.36 24.22
N ASP A 96 -19.30 -31.26 25.11
CA ASP A 96 -19.66 -31.22 26.53
C ASP A 96 -18.39 -31.31 27.38
N GLU A 97 -17.93 -30.17 27.89
CA GLU A 97 -16.73 -30.06 28.73
C GLU A 97 -16.77 -30.95 29.98
N ILE A 98 -17.96 -31.26 30.51
CA ILE A 98 -18.12 -32.13 31.68
C ILE A 98 -17.87 -33.58 31.27
N ARG A 99 -18.36 -33.98 30.09
CA ARG A 99 -18.15 -35.33 29.57
C ARG A 99 -16.71 -35.55 29.12
N GLU A 100 -16.15 -34.58 28.40
CA GLU A 100 -14.79 -34.65 27.85
C GLU A 100 -13.71 -34.37 28.92
N GLN A 101 -14.09 -33.78 30.07
CA GLN A 101 -13.18 -33.38 31.16
C GLN A 101 -12.06 -32.43 30.69
N LEU A 102 -12.32 -31.70 29.61
CA LEU A 102 -11.39 -30.80 28.95
C LEU A 102 -12.17 -29.56 28.49
N PRO A 103 -11.71 -28.34 28.80
CA PRO A 103 -12.24 -27.12 28.18
C PRO A 103 -12.06 -27.17 26.66
N TYR A 104 -13.02 -26.65 25.90
CA TYR A 104 -12.89 -26.65 24.43
C TYR A 104 -11.65 -25.89 23.96
N ALA A 105 -11.28 -24.82 24.68
CA ALA A 105 -10.08 -24.03 24.39
C ALA A 105 -8.77 -24.83 24.45
N ASP A 106 -8.75 -25.97 25.14
CA ASP A 106 -7.58 -26.84 25.25
C ASP A 106 -7.59 -27.96 24.18
N THR A 107 -8.54 -27.93 23.23
CA THR A 107 -8.62 -28.90 22.12
C THR A 107 -7.90 -28.41 20.87
N ASP A 108 -7.44 -29.33 20.04
CA ASP A 108 -6.85 -29.02 18.72
C ASP A 108 -7.86 -28.38 17.76
N ASP A 109 -9.16 -28.50 18.05
CA ASP A 109 -10.25 -27.89 17.25
C ASP A 109 -10.49 -26.41 17.64
N TYR A 110 -9.83 -25.91 18.68
CA TYR A 110 -9.91 -24.51 19.09
C TYR A 110 -8.94 -23.65 18.30
N ALA A 111 -9.40 -22.48 17.84
CA ALA A 111 -8.59 -21.50 17.12
C ALA A 111 -7.84 -22.08 15.89
N ASP A 112 -8.40 -23.10 15.22
CA ASP A 112 -7.79 -23.72 14.03
C ASP A 112 -7.57 -22.70 12.90
N PHE A 113 -6.30 -22.32 12.72
CA PHE A 113 -5.83 -21.34 11.74
C PHE A 113 -5.32 -21.99 10.44
N SER A 114 -5.18 -23.32 10.42
CA SER A 114 -4.64 -24.08 9.28
C SER A 114 -5.36 -23.84 7.95
N PRO A 115 -6.70 -23.62 7.88
CA PRO A 115 -7.37 -23.29 6.62
C PRO A 115 -6.93 -21.95 6.02
N ILE A 116 -6.52 -21.00 6.86
CA ILE A 116 -6.02 -19.70 6.42
C ILE A 116 -4.57 -19.85 5.94
N GLU A 117 -3.71 -20.51 6.72
CA GLU A 117 -2.33 -20.81 6.33
C GLU A 117 -2.24 -21.56 5.01
N ALA A 118 -2.98 -22.66 4.87
CA ALA A 118 -2.99 -23.47 3.66
C ALA A 118 -3.39 -22.64 2.43
N LEU A 119 -4.33 -21.70 2.58
CA LEU A 119 -4.72 -20.79 1.51
C LEU A 119 -3.59 -19.82 1.13
N PHE A 120 -2.82 -19.31 2.10
CA PHE A 120 -1.67 -18.47 1.80
C PHE A 120 -0.57 -19.27 1.11
N ASP A 121 -0.22 -20.44 1.64
CA ASP A 121 0.84 -21.29 1.11
C ASP A 121 0.55 -21.72 -0.33
N ASP A 122 -0.66 -22.20 -0.61
CA ASP A 122 -1.11 -22.59 -1.95
C ASP A 122 -0.99 -21.43 -2.95
N ARG A 123 -1.33 -20.21 -2.50
CA ARG A 123 -1.34 -19.03 -3.38
C ARG A 123 0.05 -18.43 -3.55
N LEU A 124 0.89 -18.43 -2.52
CA LEU A 124 2.29 -18.04 -2.65
C LEU A 124 3.06 -19.01 -3.56
N ALA A 125 2.79 -20.31 -3.45
CA ALA A 125 3.34 -21.30 -4.37
C ALA A 125 2.91 -21.03 -5.82
N ALA A 126 1.62 -20.75 -6.05
CA ALA A 126 1.10 -20.40 -7.38
C ALA A 126 1.73 -19.11 -7.95
N VAL A 127 1.99 -18.09 -7.10
CA VAL A 127 2.71 -16.87 -7.51
C VAL A 127 4.11 -17.21 -8.04
N LEU A 128 4.86 -18.06 -7.33
CA LEU A 128 6.20 -18.45 -7.73
C LEU A 128 6.21 -19.33 -8.98
N GLU A 129 5.22 -20.20 -9.15
CA GLU A 129 5.04 -21.04 -10.33
C GLU A 129 4.80 -20.20 -11.60
N LEU A 130 3.92 -19.20 -11.51
CA LEU A 130 3.63 -18.27 -12.61
C LEU A 130 4.86 -17.49 -13.10
N LEU A 131 5.89 -17.35 -12.26
CA LEU A 131 7.13 -16.65 -12.57
C LEU A 131 8.26 -17.58 -13.00
N SER A 132 8.20 -18.86 -12.60
CA SER A 132 9.25 -19.87 -12.84
C SER A 132 9.06 -20.65 -14.15
N GLU A 133 7.84 -20.73 -14.68
CA GLU A 133 7.59 -21.45 -15.94
C GLU A 133 8.24 -20.77 -17.16
N GLU A 134 9.35 -21.35 -17.63
CA GLU A 134 9.96 -21.18 -18.97
C GLU A 134 9.07 -21.80 -20.08
N GLY A 135 7.77 -21.49 -20.08
CA GLY A 135 6.87 -21.89 -21.14
C GLY A 135 7.19 -21.13 -22.43
N GLY A 136 7.76 -21.82 -23.43
CA GLY A 136 8.17 -21.31 -24.74
C GLY A 136 7.05 -20.80 -25.66
N SER A 137 6.13 -19.98 -25.16
CA SER A 137 5.07 -19.35 -25.95
C SER A 137 5.13 -17.83 -25.80
N ALA A 138 5.00 -17.12 -26.93
CA ALA A 138 4.99 -15.67 -27.15
C ALA A 138 5.07 -14.72 -25.92
N SER A 139 5.89 -13.67 -26.01
CA SER A 139 6.07 -12.59 -25.01
C SER A 139 4.80 -12.26 -24.20
N GLY A 140 3.68 -12.02 -24.90
CA GLY A 140 2.39 -11.66 -24.29
C GLY A 140 1.80 -12.66 -23.29
N SER A 141 2.24 -13.93 -23.31
CA SER A 141 1.87 -14.93 -22.30
C SER A 141 2.67 -14.77 -21.01
N ARG A 142 3.93 -14.31 -21.09
CA ARG A 142 4.83 -14.11 -19.95
C ARG A 142 4.45 -12.85 -19.20
N GLU A 143 4.31 -11.71 -19.88
CA GLU A 143 3.93 -10.46 -19.22
C GLU A 143 2.57 -10.58 -18.52
N ARG A 144 1.61 -11.30 -19.13
CA ARG A 144 0.31 -11.56 -18.50
C ARG A 144 0.44 -12.43 -17.24
N ARG A 145 1.25 -13.49 -17.29
CA ARG A 145 1.49 -14.36 -16.12
C ARG A 145 2.21 -13.62 -15.00
N HIS A 146 3.23 -12.84 -15.31
CA HIS A 146 3.91 -11.98 -14.34
C HIS A 146 2.93 -10.98 -13.71
N ARG A 147 2.11 -10.32 -14.53
CA ARG A 147 1.08 -9.39 -14.04
C ARG A 147 0.10 -10.08 -13.11
N LEU A 148 -0.37 -11.27 -13.48
CA LEU A 148 -1.28 -12.09 -12.67
C LEU A 148 -0.64 -12.49 -11.33
N ALA A 149 0.62 -12.95 -11.33
CA ALA A 149 1.36 -13.31 -10.14
C ALA A 149 1.48 -12.13 -9.15
N MET A 150 1.81 -10.95 -9.67
CA MET A 150 1.97 -9.76 -8.83
C MET A 150 0.63 -9.22 -8.33
N LEU A 151 -0.44 -9.30 -9.14
CA LEU A 151 -1.80 -8.98 -8.67
C LEU A 151 -2.29 -9.98 -7.63
N MET A 152 -1.94 -11.26 -7.76
CA MET A 152 -2.24 -12.30 -6.76
C MET A 152 -1.56 -11.99 -5.44
N LEU A 153 -0.26 -11.69 -5.47
CA LEU A 153 0.49 -11.30 -4.28
C LEU A 153 -0.09 -10.03 -3.63
N LEU A 154 -0.48 -9.03 -4.44
CA LEU A 154 -1.16 -7.83 -3.94
C LEU A 154 -2.48 -8.16 -3.24
N VAL A 155 -3.31 -9.03 -3.83
CA VAL A 155 -4.58 -9.46 -3.24
C VAL A 155 -4.36 -10.21 -1.93
N LEU A 156 -3.35 -11.07 -1.85
CA LEU A 156 -2.97 -11.75 -0.60
C LEU A 156 -2.57 -10.73 0.46
N THR A 157 -1.73 -9.74 0.12
CA THR A 157 -1.29 -8.72 1.07
C THR A 157 -2.45 -7.87 1.59
N VAL A 158 -3.39 -7.48 0.72
CA VAL A 158 -4.58 -6.73 1.14
C VAL A 158 -5.47 -7.56 2.06
N ASN A 159 -5.65 -8.85 1.75
CA ASN A 159 -6.43 -9.75 2.59
C ASN A 159 -5.75 -10.03 3.94
N LEU A 160 -4.43 -10.15 3.97
CA LEU A 160 -3.65 -10.25 5.21
C LEU A 160 -3.80 -9.00 6.08
N GLY A 161 -3.77 -7.81 5.50
CA GLY A 161 -4.04 -6.57 6.24
C GLY A 161 -5.42 -6.56 6.89
N ARG A 162 -6.46 -7.01 6.15
CA ARG A 162 -7.82 -7.15 6.69
C ARG A 162 -7.92 -8.22 7.78
N LEU A 163 -7.17 -9.31 7.64
CA LEU A 163 -7.07 -10.36 8.64
C LEU A 163 -6.49 -9.80 9.95
N ALA A 164 -5.33 -9.12 9.87
CA ALA A 164 -4.68 -8.48 11.01
C ALA A 164 -5.59 -7.43 11.70
N GLU A 165 -6.28 -6.58 10.93
CA GLU A 165 -7.29 -5.66 11.47
C GLU A 165 -8.43 -6.40 12.18
N SER A 166 -8.88 -7.53 11.61
CA SER A 166 -9.99 -8.29 12.20
C SER A 166 -9.61 -9.02 13.49
N VAL A 167 -8.38 -9.51 13.59
CA VAL A 167 -7.84 -10.17 14.79
C VAL A 167 -7.65 -9.15 15.91
N THR A 168 -7.08 -7.99 15.58
CA THR A 168 -6.82 -6.92 16.57
C THR A 168 -8.09 -6.23 17.09
N LEU A 169 -9.15 -6.11 16.29
CA LEU A 169 -10.37 -5.38 16.66
C LEU A 169 -11.46 -6.20 17.38
N LYS A 170 -11.46 -7.55 17.28
CA LYS A 170 -12.64 -8.38 17.64
C LYS A 170 -12.47 -9.33 18.83
N GLU A 171 -11.66 -9.00 19.83
CA GLU A 171 -11.44 -9.88 21.00
C GLU A 171 -10.81 -11.26 20.63
N LEU A 172 -10.36 -11.43 19.38
CA LEU A 172 -9.60 -12.57 18.86
C LEU A 172 -8.10 -12.46 19.17
N ALA A 173 -7.73 -11.53 20.06
CA ALA A 173 -6.36 -11.17 20.37
C ALA A 173 -5.73 -12.19 21.32
N GLU A 174 -5.77 -13.46 20.93
CA GLU A 174 -4.99 -14.51 21.54
C GLU A 174 -3.56 -14.42 21.00
N ALA A 175 -2.58 -14.68 21.88
CA ALA A 175 -1.17 -14.55 21.53
C ALA A 175 -0.80 -15.45 20.35
N ASP A 176 -1.33 -16.67 20.33
CA ASP A 176 -1.05 -17.68 19.33
C ASP A 176 -1.59 -17.26 17.95
N VAL A 177 -2.83 -16.76 17.88
CA VAL A 177 -3.43 -16.24 16.62
C VAL A 177 -2.67 -15.02 16.09
N LEU A 178 -2.13 -14.18 16.99
CA LEU A 178 -1.33 -13.03 16.59
C LEU A 178 0.02 -13.47 16.01
N GLU A 179 0.65 -14.48 16.60
CA GLU A 179 1.90 -15.08 16.11
C GLU A 179 1.70 -15.66 14.71
N GLU A 180 0.64 -16.45 14.48
CA GLU A 180 0.33 -17.00 13.15
C GLU A 180 0.11 -15.91 12.08
N VAL A 181 -0.57 -14.81 12.43
CA VAL A 181 -0.75 -13.68 11.51
C VAL A 181 0.58 -12.97 11.21
N GLU A 182 1.47 -12.87 12.19
CA GLU A 182 2.81 -12.31 12.03
C GLU A 182 3.67 -13.23 11.13
N GLU A 183 3.64 -14.55 11.32
CA GLU A 183 4.33 -15.52 10.47
C GLU A 183 3.86 -15.43 9.00
N LEU A 184 2.54 -15.36 8.78
CA LEU A 184 1.99 -15.13 7.44
C LEU A 184 2.49 -13.80 6.83
N ARG A 185 2.62 -12.76 7.66
CA ARG A 185 3.16 -11.47 7.23
C ARG A 185 4.61 -11.59 6.84
N GLU A 186 5.42 -12.30 7.59
CA GLU A 186 6.83 -12.56 7.26
C GLU A 186 6.97 -13.35 5.96
N ASN A 187 6.14 -14.37 5.75
CA ASN A 187 6.12 -15.17 4.53
C ASN A 187 5.77 -14.32 3.30
N VAL A 188 4.68 -13.55 3.36
CA VAL A 188 4.27 -12.63 2.27
C VAL A 188 5.34 -11.56 2.02
N THR A 189 5.95 -11.02 3.09
CA THR A 189 7.03 -10.04 2.99
C THR A 189 8.25 -10.63 2.29
N SER A 190 8.64 -11.86 2.65
CA SER A 190 9.77 -12.56 2.05
C SER A 190 9.57 -12.77 0.55
N VAL A 191 8.35 -13.11 0.12
CA VAL A 191 8.03 -13.23 -1.31
C VAL A 191 8.12 -11.88 -2.02
N TRP A 192 7.57 -10.79 -1.46
CA TRP A 192 7.74 -9.45 -2.02
C TRP A 192 9.23 -9.08 -2.18
N GLN A 193 10.02 -9.34 -1.14
CA GLN A 193 11.43 -9.03 -1.12
C GLN A 193 12.21 -9.82 -2.18
N TYR A 194 11.96 -11.13 -2.25
CA TYR A 194 12.53 -12.00 -3.28
C TYR A 194 12.20 -11.50 -4.69
N LEU A 195 10.93 -11.18 -4.97
CA LEU A 195 10.51 -10.75 -6.31
C LEU A 195 11.08 -9.38 -6.71
N LEU A 196 11.15 -8.44 -5.79
CA LEU A 196 11.54 -7.05 -6.09
C LEU A 196 13.06 -6.82 -6.02
N TYR A 197 13.79 -7.61 -5.26
CA TYR A 197 15.21 -7.39 -4.96
C TYR A 197 16.14 -8.51 -5.41
N SER A 198 15.64 -9.70 -5.76
CA SER A 198 16.44 -10.80 -6.32
C SER A 198 16.20 -11.00 -7.82
N ASP A 199 16.96 -11.88 -8.48
CA ASP A 199 16.75 -12.24 -9.90
C ASP A 199 15.63 -13.28 -10.07
N ALA A 200 14.42 -12.89 -9.68
CA ALA A 200 13.24 -13.75 -9.63
C ALA A 200 12.39 -13.74 -10.92
N GLY A 201 13.03 -13.58 -12.09
CA GLY A 201 12.35 -13.65 -13.39
C GLY A 201 11.58 -12.40 -13.85
N LEU A 202 11.33 -11.42 -12.97
CA LEU A 202 10.77 -10.11 -13.32
C LEU A 202 11.80 -9.23 -14.04
N THR A 203 11.35 -8.54 -15.09
CA THR A 203 12.16 -7.53 -15.79
C THR A 203 12.42 -6.30 -14.91
N PRO A 204 13.48 -5.51 -15.19
CA PRO A 204 13.75 -4.29 -14.43
C PRO A 204 12.60 -3.27 -14.46
N LEU A 205 11.85 -3.22 -15.57
CA LEU A 205 10.69 -2.34 -15.71
C LEU A 205 9.52 -2.79 -14.82
N GLU A 206 9.21 -4.08 -14.80
CA GLU A 206 8.19 -4.63 -13.91
C GLU A 206 8.57 -4.40 -12.44
N LYS A 207 9.84 -4.64 -12.07
CA LYS A 207 10.32 -4.38 -10.70
C LYS A 207 10.16 -2.90 -10.32
N ALA A 208 10.47 -1.98 -11.22
CA ALA A 208 10.32 -0.55 -10.96
C ALA A 208 8.83 -0.16 -10.76
N GLU A 209 7.94 -0.67 -11.61
CA GLU A 209 6.49 -0.45 -11.47
C GLU A 209 5.99 -0.97 -10.12
N TRP A 210 6.33 -2.22 -9.78
CA TRP A 210 5.83 -2.86 -8.57
C TRP A 210 6.45 -2.29 -7.30
N LYS A 211 7.71 -1.86 -7.31
CA LYS A 211 8.29 -1.08 -6.19
C LYS A 211 7.51 0.19 -5.93
N GLU A 212 7.14 0.92 -6.99
CA GLU A 212 6.34 2.13 -6.86
C GLU A 212 4.93 1.82 -6.31
N VAL A 213 4.29 0.73 -6.77
CA VAL A 213 2.99 0.26 -6.24
C VAL A 213 3.11 -0.03 -4.75
N VAL A 214 4.09 -0.85 -4.35
CA VAL A 214 4.26 -1.28 -2.97
C VAL A 214 4.57 -0.07 -2.07
N GLN A 215 5.48 0.81 -2.46
CA GLN A 215 5.78 2.05 -1.73
C GLN A 215 4.58 3.00 -1.60
N THR A 216 3.75 3.07 -2.64
CA THR A 216 2.61 4.00 -2.66
C THR A 216 1.41 3.49 -1.87
N PHE A 217 1.15 2.18 -1.89
CA PHE A 217 -0.10 1.61 -1.41
C PHE A 217 0.04 0.64 -0.22
N LEU A 218 1.19 0.00 -0.04
CA LEU A 218 1.40 -1.01 1.01
C LEU A 218 2.35 -0.50 2.10
N GLY A 219 3.48 0.10 1.71
CA GLY A 219 4.52 0.57 2.63
C GLY A 219 5.29 -0.57 3.30
N ALA A 220 5.97 -0.24 4.39
CA ALA A 220 6.74 -1.21 5.18
C ALA A 220 5.83 -2.31 5.78
N PRO A 221 6.29 -3.57 5.88
CA PRO A 221 7.66 -4.04 5.56
C PRO A 221 7.89 -4.45 4.09
N TYR A 222 6.87 -4.35 3.23
CA TYR A 222 6.91 -4.88 1.87
C TYR A 222 7.80 -4.06 0.92
N ASP A 223 7.97 -2.76 1.19
CA ASP A 223 8.77 -1.85 0.37
C ASP A 223 10.27 -1.83 0.70
N THR A 224 10.68 -2.52 1.77
CA THR A 224 12.08 -2.60 2.19
C THR A 224 12.74 -3.90 1.73
N PRO A 225 14.04 -3.88 1.34
CA PRO A 225 14.79 -5.12 1.09
C PRO A 225 14.90 -5.92 2.39
N ALA A 226 15.13 -7.24 2.26
CA ALA A 226 15.46 -8.07 3.42
C ALA A 226 16.68 -7.49 4.14
N CYS A 227 16.62 -7.35 5.46
CA CYS A 227 17.79 -7.01 6.26
C CYS A 227 18.83 -8.14 6.12
N GLU A 228 20.02 -7.82 5.60
CA GLU A 228 21.20 -8.69 5.69
C GLU A 228 21.74 -8.78 7.12
#